data_AF-A0A117ICJ4-F1
#
_entry.id   AF-A0A117ICJ4-F1
#
_cell.length_a   1.000
_cell.length_b   1.000
_cell.length_c   1.000
_cell.angle_alpha   90.00
_cell.angle_beta   90.00
_cell.angle_gamma   90.00
#
_symmetry.space_group_name_H-M   'P 1'
#
loop_
_entity.id
_entity.type
_entity.pdbx_description
1 polymer ?
#
loop_
_entity_poly.entity_id
_entity_poly.type
_entity_poly.pdbx_seq_one_letter_code
_entity_poly.pdbx_strand_id
1 'polypeptide(L)' 'MSARACIATALALVATALAVPVANALSPCADLGGTVEATTCEVHIGTPGHTVDMSVPLDHPG' A
#
# COMPACT_ATOMS: atom_id res chain seq x y z
N MET A 1 -11.03 -32.14 31.26
CA MET A 1 -10.45 -31.17 30.32
C MET A 1 -9.41 -31.89 29.48
N SER A 2 -9.74 -32.17 28.22
CA SER A 2 -8.97 -33.06 27.35
C SER A 2 -7.76 -32.34 26.76
N ALA A 3 -6.57 -32.94 26.81
CA ALA A 3 -5.32 -32.39 26.26
C ALA A 3 -5.41 -31.94 24.78
N ARG A 4 -6.40 -32.48 24.05
CA ARG A 4 -6.75 -32.12 22.67
C ARG A 4 -7.21 -30.65 22.52
N ALA A 5 -7.81 -30.06 23.56
CA ALA A 5 -8.28 -28.68 23.53
C ALA A 5 -7.12 -27.66 23.59
N CYS A 6 -6.02 -27.99 24.26
CA CYS A 6 -4.86 -27.11 24.39
C CYS A 6 -4.01 -27.00 23.12
N ILE A 7 -4.02 -28.05 22.29
CA ILE A 7 -3.23 -28.08 21.04
C ILE A 7 -3.92 -27.24 19.96
N ALA A 8 -5.25 -27.27 19.91
CA ALA A 8 -6.03 -26.52 18.92
C ALA A 8 -5.90 -25.00 19.09
N THR A 9 -5.82 -24.50 20.31
CA THR A 9 -5.64 -23.06 20.58
C THR A 9 -4.25 -22.54 20.23
N ALA A 10 -3.21 -23.35 20.42
CA ALA A 10 -1.84 -22.96 20.09
C ALA A 10 -1.62 -22.78 18.57
N LEU A 11 -2.19 -23.68 17.74
CA LEU A 11 -2.13 -23.55 16.29
C LEU A 11 -2.89 -22.34 15.75
N ALA A 12 -4.03 -22.00 16.35
CA ALA A 12 -4.82 -20.84 15.94
C ALA A 12 -4.07 -19.51 16.16
N LEU A 13 -3.32 -19.40 17.27
CA LEU A 13 -2.51 -18.22 17.58
C LEU A 13 -1.32 -18.04 16.62
N VAL A 14 -0.69 -19.15 16.19
CA VAL A 14 0.40 -19.12 15.20
C VAL A 14 -0.11 -18.72 13.82
N ALA A 15 -1.29 -19.21 13.41
CA ALA A 15 -1.89 -18.86 12.12
C ALA A 15 -2.22 -17.35 12.04
N THR A 16 -2.65 -16.74 13.13
CA THR A 16 -2.90 -15.28 13.16
C THR A 16 -1.63 -14.44 13.22
N ALA A 17 -0.51 -14.98 13.73
CA ALA A 17 0.77 -14.26 13.77
C ALA A 17 1.45 -14.17 12.40
N LEU A 18 1.12 -15.09 11.47
CA LEU A 18 1.61 -15.08 10.09
C LEU A 18 0.70 -14.30 9.13
N ALA A 19 -0.47 -13.86 9.60
CA ALA A 19 -1.30 -12.90 8.88
C ALA A 19 -0.65 -11.51 9.02
N VAL A 20 0.48 -11.32 8.33
CA VAL A 20 1.06 -9.99 8.16
C VAL A 20 0.03 -9.18 7.40
N PRO A 21 -0.50 -8.08 7.96
CA PRO A 21 -1.33 -7.18 7.19
C PRO A 21 -0.45 -6.64 6.06
N VAL A 22 -0.65 -7.17 4.86
CA VAL A 22 -0.17 -6.53 3.66
C VAL A 22 -1.02 -5.28 3.50
N ALA A 23 -0.56 -4.19 4.10
CA ALA A 23 -1.00 -2.87 3.70
C ALA A 23 -0.61 -2.77 2.22
N ASN A 24 -1.58 -2.97 1.33
CA ASN A 24 -1.43 -2.61 -0.06
C ASN A 24 -1.20 -1.10 -0.02
N ALA A 25 0.06 -0.67 -0.04
CA ALA A 25 0.40 0.73 -0.16
C ALA A 25 -0.19 1.17 -1.49
N LEU A 26 -1.34 1.84 -1.43
CA LEU A 26 -1.88 2.54 -2.59
C LEU A 26 -0.76 3.47 -3.05
N SER A 27 -0.42 3.38 -4.34
CA SER A 27 0.66 4.20 -4.88
C SER A 27 0.30 5.66 -4.61
N PRO A 28 1.14 6.44 -3.91
CA PRO A 28 0.85 7.85 -3.65
C PRO A 28 0.66 8.63 -4.95
N CYS A 29 1.23 8.13 -6.06
CA CYS A 29 0.99 8.64 -7.39
C CYS A 29 -0.48 8.51 -7.83
N ALA A 30 -1.09 7.35 -7.58
CA ALA A 30 -2.47 7.06 -7.94
C ALA A 30 -3.45 7.86 -7.07
N ASP A 31 -3.14 8.08 -5.79
CA ASP A 31 -3.93 8.95 -4.91
C ASP A 31 -3.97 10.42 -5.40
N LEU A 32 -2.89 10.88 -6.03
CA LEU A 32 -2.81 12.21 -6.64
C LEU A 32 -3.47 12.29 -8.03
N GLY A 33 -4.02 11.17 -8.55
CA GLY A 33 -4.55 11.09 -9.90
C GLY A 33 -3.47 11.09 -10.99
N GLY A 34 -2.23 10.80 -10.62
CA GLY A 34 -1.10 10.72 -11.53
C GLY A 34 -0.93 9.35 -12.16
N THR A 35 -0.01 9.28 -13.12
CA THR A 35 0.38 8.06 -13.83
C THR A 35 1.87 7.81 -13.64
N VAL A 36 2.24 6.55 -13.44
CA VAL A 36 3.66 6.16 -13.37
C VAL A 36 4.18 5.96 -14.79
N GLU A 37 5.21 6.71 -15.15
CA GLU A 37 5.99 6.56 -16.37
C GLU A 37 7.44 6.21 -16.01
N ALA A 38 7.90 5.04 -16.44
CA ALA A 38 9.21 4.47 -16.06
C ALA A 38 9.45 4.43 -14.53
N THR A 39 10.13 5.44 -13.97
CA THR A 39 10.48 5.57 -12.54
C THR A 39 9.96 6.86 -11.92
N THR A 40 9.03 7.53 -12.60
CA THR A 40 8.52 8.84 -12.21
C THR A 40 7.00 8.80 -12.13
N CYS A 41 6.45 9.41 -11.11
CA CYS A 41 5.04 9.73 -11.03
C CYS A 41 4.80 11.09 -11.72
N GLU A 42 3.99 11.09 -12.76
CA GLU A 42 3.53 12.29 -13.44
C GLU A 42 2.11 12.63 -12.99
N VAL A 43 1.90 13.83 -12.47
CA VAL A 43 0.59 14.33 -12.03
C VAL A 43 0.24 15.53 -12.90
N HIS A 44 -0.90 15.43 -13.59
CA HIS A 44 -1.45 16.51 -14.40
C HIS A 44 -2.84 16.88 -13.91
N ILE A 45 -3.00 18.12 -13.43
CA ILE A 45 -4.26 18.65 -12.93
C ILE A 45 -4.61 19.91 -13.72
N GLY A 46 -5.73 19.88 -14.44
CA GLY A 46 -6.22 20.99 -15.23
C GLY A 46 -7.52 21.57 -14.68
N THR A 47 -7.58 22.90 -14.57
CA THR A 47 -8.82 23.67 -14.38
C THR A 47 -8.95 24.72 -15.49
N PRO A 48 -10.13 25.29 -15.76
CA PRO A 48 -10.26 26.40 -16.70
C PRO A 48 -9.48 27.62 -16.20
N GLY A 49 -8.28 27.83 -16.75
CA GLY A 49 -7.41 28.96 -16.44
C GLY A 49 -6.07 28.60 -15.78
N HIS A 50 -5.92 27.39 -15.25
CA HIS A 50 -4.70 26.95 -14.57
C HIS A 50 -4.41 25.47 -14.78
N THR A 51 -3.14 25.14 -14.98
CA THR A 51 -2.63 23.77 -14.98
C THR A 51 -1.58 23.61 -13.90
N VAL A 52 -1.51 22.42 -13.33
CA VAL A 52 -0.45 22.00 -12.43
C VAL A 52 0.12 20.71 -12.99
N ASP A 53 1.42 20.75 -13.26
CA ASP A 53 2.20 19.63 -13.77
C ASP A 53 3.29 19.34 -12.72
N MET A 54 3.32 18.10 -12.22
CA MET A 54 4.29 17.67 -11.22
C MET A 54 4.88 16.31 -11.56
N SER A 55 6.19 16.18 -11.38
CA SER A 55 6.94 14.95 -11.66
C SER A 55 7.73 14.55 -10.41
N VAL A 56 7.49 13.36 -9.86
CA VAL A 56 8.09 12.87 -8.61
C VAL A 56 8.80 11.53 -8.83
N PRO A 57 10.11 11.40 -8.51
CA PRO A 57 10.81 10.12 -8.57
C PRO A 57 10.20 9.11 -7.60
N LEU A 58 9.99 7.87 -8.05
CA LEU A 58 9.44 6.79 -7.21
C LEU A 58 10.46 6.28 -6.18
N ASP A 59 11.74 6.48 -6.47
CA ASP A 59 12.88 6.15 -5.62
C ASP A 59 13.26 7.28 -4.64
N HIS A 60 12.48 8.36 -4.57
CA HIS A 60 12.66 9.36 -3.53
C HIS A 60 12.35 8.76 -2.15
N PRO A 61 13.21 8.96 -1.13
CA PRO A 61 12.93 8.41 0.19
C PRO A 61 11.65 9.05 0.75
N GLY A 62 10.63 8.20 0.95
CA GLY A 62 9.40 8.53 1.67
C GLY A 62 9.57 8.45 3.18
#